data_AF-A0A650EP26-F1
#
_entry.id   AF-A0A650EP26-F1
#
_cell.length_a   1.000
_cell.length_b   1.000
_cell.length_c   1.000
_cell.angle_alpha   90.00
_cell.angle_beta   90.00
_cell.angle_gamma   90.00
#
_symmetry.space_group_name_H-M   'P 1'
#
loop_
_entity.id
_entity.type
_entity.pdbx_description
1 polymer ?
#
loop_
_entity_poly.entity_id
_entity_poly.type
_entity_poly.pdbx_seq_one_letter_code
_entity_poly.pdbx_strand_id
1 'polypeptide(L)'
;MYDTKELSKIAQRIRKLRKDRYSKYQKQETEKDKKYACCKSQETLAEALNVERRTIMSWETGKSQPSLDYLIALCNLLDCNIMYFLGGYDDTVLDTVAAAAHFSGISSKIICYGLEHRDFLDCLNYFMDPENCSSLFNNVTLSYWKAFMISQELSEIEKPFKDKVFNIFSEFCAVMPYDKIEIEEYTEFLMEKLPENSFSVSAKCSDNKIGLKDSLSFIKYREYVPNSRFKYREFINYLANYTFKPFFDIAKLELQKDKLAKGFIALFEQYLSDIE
;
A
#
# COMPACT_ATOMS: atom_id res chain seq x y z
N MET A 1 21.26 30.96 25.82
CA MET A 1 21.16 29.69 26.55
C MET A 1 20.63 28.68 25.55
N TYR A 2 21.46 27.75 25.07
CA TYR A 2 21.04 26.78 24.04
C TYR A 2 20.02 25.80 24.62
N ASP A 3 19.00 25.45 23.85
CA ASP A 3 18.00 24.45 24.22
C ASP A 3 18.67 23.09 24.46
N THR A 4 18.57 22.57 25.68
CA THR A 4 19.09 21.28 26.11
C THR A 4 18.60 20.12 25.25
N LYS A 5 17.44 20.29 24.59
CA LYS A 5 16.86 19.30 23.67
C LYS A 5 17.62 19.20 22.35
N GLU A 6 18.04 20.32 21.79
CA GLU A 6 18.83 20.37 20.53
C GLU A 6 20.26 19.86 20.75
N LEU A 7 20.86 20.18 21.91
CA LEU A 7 22.13 19.62 22.35
C LEU A 7 22.11 18.08 22.40
N SER A 8 21.01 17.51 22.88
CA SER A 8 20.79 16.07 22.93
C SER A 8 20.67 15.45 21.52
N LYS A 9 20.04 16.15 20.57
CA LYS A 9 19.82 15.65 19.20
C LYS A 9 21.11 15.52 18.41
N ILE A 10 21.98 16.54 18.43
CA ILE A 10 23.29 16.50 17.75
C ILE A 10 24.14 15.35 18.32
N ALA A 11 24.21 15.25 19.65
CA ALA A 11 24.96 14.21 20.35
C ALA A 11 24.51 12.79 19.96
N GLN A 12 23.20 12.57 19.91
CA GLN A 12 22.61 11.30 19.49
C GLN A 12 22.96 10.97 18.03
N ARG A 13 22.88 11.95 17.12
CA ARG A 13 23.17 11.76 15.70
C ARG A 13 24.65 11.46 15.44
N ILE A 14 25.58 12.13 16.11
CA ILE A 14 27.03 11.81 16.05
C ILE A 14 27.27 10.38 16.50
N ARG A 15 26.74 10.01 17.69
CA ARG A 15 26.95 8.68 18.26
C ARG A 15 26.34 7.57 17.41
N LYS A 16 25.13 7.81 16.89
CA LYS A 16 24.42 6.87 16.00
C LYS A 16 25.22 6.68 14.72
N LEU A 17 25.58 7.77 14.04
CA LEU A 17 26.28 7.71 12.76
C LEU A 17 27.63 7.01 12.87
N ARG A 18 28.43 7.28 13.91
CA ARG A 18 29.69 6.57 14.12
C ARG A 18 29.45 5.05 14.23
N LYS A 19 28.48 4.62 15.04
CA LYS A 19 28.18 3.19 15.19
C LYS A 19 27.72 2.57 13.87
N ASP A 20 26.83 3.24 13.14
CA ASP A 20 26.30 2.76 11.86
C ASP A 20 27.43 2.59 10.82
N ARG A 21 28.36 3.57 10.74
CA ARG A 21 29.53 3.50 9.84
C ARG A 21 30.49 2.38 10.21
N TYR A 22 30.71 2.14 11.50
CA TYR A 22 31.51 0.99 11.94
C TYR A 22 30.84 -0.34 11.56
N SER A 23 29.52 -0.46 11.72
CA SER A 23 28.78 -1.64 11.27
C SER A 23 28.89 -1.89 9.76
N LYS A 24 28.92 -0.83 8.94
CA LYS A 24 29.20 -0.96 7.50
C LYS A 24 30.61 -1.47 7.22
N TYR A 25 31.61 -0.91 7.90
CA TYR A 25 32.99 -1.40 7.80
C TYR A 25 33.11 -2.89 8.15
N GLN A 26 32.44 -3.34 9.23
CA GLN A 26 32.47 -4.75 9.64
C GLN A 26 31.88 -5.69 8.60
N LYS A 27 30.90 -5.23 7.82
CA LYS A 27 30.26 -5.99 6.75
C LYS A 27 31.02 -5.94 5.42
N GLN A 28 31.99 -5.02 5.28
CA GLN A 28 32.76 -4.77 4.06
C GLN A 28 31.86 -4.65 2.81
N GLU A 29 30.76 -3.90 2.92
CA GLU A 29 29.75 -3.77 1.85
C GLU A 29 30.36 -3.18 0.57
N THR A 30 31.32 -2.25 0.69
CA THR A 30 32.06 -1.65 -0.42
C THR A 30 33.51 -1.30 -0.06
N GLU A 31 34.37 -1.12 -1.08
CA GLU A 31 35.77 -0.66 -0.91
C GLU A 31 35.85 0.71 -0.22
N LYS A 32 34.82 1.56 -0.42
CA LYS A 32 34.71 2.90 0.21
C LYS A 32 34.51 2.81 1.73
N ASP A 33 34.01 1.70 2.26
CA ASP A 33 33.72 1.56 3.69
C ASP A 33 34.97 1.33 4.55
N LYS A 34 36.12 1.00 3.94
CA LYS A 34 37.40 0.79 4.65
C LYS A 34 37.81 2.00 5.50
N LYS A 35 37.46 3.22 5.06
CA LYS A 35 37.77 4.46 5.80
C LYS A 35 37.05 4.55 7.16
N TYR A 36 35.93 3.83 7.34
CA TYR A 36 35.17 3.85 8.59
C TYR A 36 35.80 3.00 9.70
N ALA A 37 37.00 2.45 9.51
CA ALA A 37 37.76 1.78 10.57
C ALA A 37 37.93 2.67 11.82
N CYS A 38 38.08 3.99 11.64
CA CYS A 38 38.19 4.94 12.76
C CYS A 38 36.92 4.98 13.65
N CYS A 39 35.77 4.53 13.15
CA CYS A 39 34.50 4.60 13.88
C CYS A 39 34.36 3.53 14.98
N LYS A 40 35.31 2.58 15.06
CA LYS A 40 35.33 1.47 16.04
C LYS A 40 35.11 1.93 17.47
N SER A 41 35.74 3.04 17.87
CA SER A 41 35.71 3.55 19.23
C SER A 41 35.75 5.07 19.26
N GLN A 42 35.48 5.65 20.43
CA GLN A 42 35.66 7.09 20.65
C GLN A 42 37.15 7.49 20.55
N GLU A 43 38.07 6.59 20.92
CA GLU A 43 39.52 6.84 20.84
C GLU A 43 39.98 6.96 19.39
N THR A 44 39.67 5.95 18.57
CA THR A 44 40.05 5.90 17.16
C THR A 44 39.40 7.00 16.32
N LEU A 45 38.20 7.46 16.70
CA LEU A 45 37.58 8.62 16.06
C LEU A 45 38.28 9.92 16.45
N ALA A 46 38.70 10.04 17.72
CA ALA A 46 39.42 11.20 18.22
C ALA A 46 40.79 11.35 17.56
N GLU A 47 41.52 10.24 17.41
CA GLU A 47 42.78 10.17 16.65
C GLU A 47 42.59 10.65 15.21
N ALA A 48 41.54 10.18 14.52
CA ALA A 48 41.24 10.58 13.14
C ALA A 48 40.88 12.07 12.99
N LEU A 49 40.37 12.70 14.06
CA LEU A 49 40.02 14.12 14.10
C LEU A 49 41.07 14.99 14.79
N ASN A 50 42.20 14.39 15.22
CA ASN A 50 43.26 15.04 15.99
C ASN A 50 42.73 15.79 17.23
N VAL A 51 41.86 15.13 18.00
CA VAL A 51 41.33 15.63 19.28
C VAL A 51 41.52 14.60 20.39
N GLU A 52 41.36 15.02 21.64
CA GLU A 52 41.34 14.07 22.76
C GLU A 52 40.06 13.23 22.76
N ARG A 53 40.14 11.95 23.18
CA ARG A 53 38.96 11.09 23.37
C ARG A 53 37.87 11.73 24.23
N ARG A 54 38.25 12.49 25.27
CA ARG A 54 37.29 13.17 26.17
C ARG A 54 36.42 14.15 25.40
N THR A 55 36.95 14.78 24.35
CA THR A 55 36.21 15.68 23.46
C THR A 55 35.10 14.93 22.73
N ILE A 56 35.41 13.79 22.10
CA ILE A 56 34.40 12.95 21.43
C ILE A 56 33.34 12.45 22.43
N MET A 57 33.77 12.02 23.62
CA MET A 57 32.85 11.59 24.68
C MET A 57 31.89 12.71 25.09
N SER A 58 32.40 13.94 25.23
CA SER A 58 31.59 15.11 25.57
C SER A 58 30.57 15.42 24.48
N TRP A 59 30.97 15.34 23.20
CA TRP A 59 30.07 15.53 22.06
C TRP A 59 28.99 14.46 21.98
N GLU A 60 29.33 13.17 22.10
CA GLU A 60 28.36 12.06 22.03
C GLU A 60 27.40 12.00 23.23
N THR A 61 27.74 12.65 24.34
CA THR A 61 26.89 12.73 25.54
C THR A 61 26.12 14.04 25.64
N GLY A 62 26.35 14.99 24.73
CA GLY A 62 25.71 16.30 24.73
C GLY A 62 26.21 17.24 25.82
N LYS A 63 27.35 16.92 26.47
CA LYS A 63 27.99 17.78 27.47
C LYS A 63 28.61 19.04 26.84
N SER A 64 29.07 18.93 25.60
CA SER A 64 29.51 20.06 24.78
C SER A 64 29.18 19.80 23.31
N GLN A 65 29.24 20.84 22.47
CA GLN A 65 29.08 20.72 21.02
C GLN A 65 30.43 20.83 20.31
N PRO A 66 30.61 20.16 19.17
CA PRO A 66 31.71 20.45 18.26
C PRO A 66 31.58 21.88 17.72
N SER A 67 32.71 22.54 17.47
CA SER A 67 32.70 23.79 16.69
C SER A 67 32.29 23.52 15.24
N LEU A 68 32.01 24.57 14.47
CA LEU A 68 31.70 24.44 13.05
C LEU A 68 32.80 23.68 12.28
N ASP A 69 34.07 23.99 12.56
CA ASP A 69 35.22 23.31 11.92
C ASP A 69 35.21 21.81 12.18
N TYR A 70 34.93 21.40 13.43
CA TYR A 70 34.85 19.98 13.77
C TYR A 70 33.59 19.31 13.24
N LEU A 71 32.48 20.03 13.10
CA LEU A 71 31.29 19.52 12.40
C LEU A 71 31.59 19.25 10.93
N ILE A 72 32.30 20.14 10.25
CA ILE A 72 32.73 19.95 8.85
C ILE A 72 33.68 18.75 8.76
N ALA A 73 34.65 18.64 9.68
CA ALA A 73 35.56 17.51 9.72
C ALA A 73 34.83 16.17 9.93
N LEU A 74 33.84 16.13 10.83
CA LEU A 74 32.95 14.98 11.05
C LEU A 74 32.15 14.63 9.79
N CYS A 75 31.63 15.63 9.08
CA CYS A 75 30.88 15.43 7.84
C CYS A 75 31.73 14.74 6.76
N ASN A 76 32.96 15.24 6.56
CA ASN A 76 33.90 14.68 5.60
C ASN A 76 34.35 13.26 5.99
N LEU A 77 34.56 13.03 7.29
CA LEU A 77 35.04 11.74 7.79
C LEU A 77 33.95 10.66 7.75
N LEU A 78 32.69 11.04 8.02
CA LEU A 78 31.56 10.11 8.14
C LEU A 78 30.66 10.05 6.89
N ASP A 79 31.05 10.73 5.81
CA ASP A 79 30.23 10.96 4.61
C ASP A 79 28.79 11.30 4.97
N CYS A 80 28.59 12.46 5.58
CA CYS A 80 27.26 12.98 5.83
C CYS A 80 27.19 14.48 5.61
N ASN A 81 25.98 14.99 5.38
CA ASN A 81 25.74 16.42 5.29
C ASN A 81 25.69 17.08 6.69
N ILE A 82 26.14 18.32 6.83
CA ILE A 82 26.09 19.06 8.11
C ILE A 82 24.67 19.23 8.65
N MET A 83 23.68 19.36 7.78
CA MET A 83 22.26 19.42 8.11
C MET A 83 21.76 18.11 8.74
N TYR A 84 22.42 16.98 8.50
CA TYR A 84 22.18 15.77 9.28
C TYR A 84 22.55 15.98 10.74
N PHE A 85 23.63 16.67 11.10
CA PHE A 85 23.88 16.95 12.51
C PHE A 85 22.89 17.99 13.07
N LEU A 86 22.60 19.02 12.30
CA LEU A 86 21.77 20.15 12.74
C LEU A 86 20.26 19.88 12.78
N GLY A 87 19.81 18.66 12.48
CA GLY A 87 18.39 18.34 12.56
C GLY A 87 17.60 18.50 11.26
N GLY A 88 18.20 19.02 10.19
CA GLY A 88 17.54 19.36 8.92
C GLY A 88 17.14 18.14 8.07
N TYR A 89 17.95 17.08 8.11
CA TYR A 89 17.65 15.81 7.40
C TYR A 89 17.80 14.61 8.33
N ASP A 90 17.00 13.57 8.13
CA ASP A 90 17.13 12.29 8.86
C ASP A 90 18.05 11.28 8.13
N ASP A 91 18.36 11.54 6.86
CA ASP A 91 19.24 10.73 6.02
C ASP A 91 20.65 11.32 5.90
N THR A 92 21.64 10.44 5.69
CA THR A 92 23.07 10.78 5.60
C THR A 92 23.56 10.96 4.16
N VAL A 93 22.66 10.93 3.18
CA VAL A 93 22.96 10.90 1.74
C VAL A 93 23.46 12.27 1.25
N LEU A 94 24.10 12.32 0.06
CA LEU A 94 24.52 13.53 -0.66
C LEU A 94 23.50 14.67 -0.51
N ASP A 95 23.99 15.91 -0.37
CA ASP A 95 23.16 17.10 -0.09
C ASP A 95 21.98 17.23 -1.04
N THR A 96 22.19 17.02 -2.34
CA THR A 96 21.15 17.13 -3.37
C THR A 96 20.10 16.01 -3.28
N VAL A 97 20.50 14.78 -2.97
CA VAL A 97 19.58 13.64 -2.81
C VAL A 97 18.79 13.76 -1.51
N ALA A 98 19.46 14.14 -0.41
CA ALA A 98 18.81 14.37 0.87
C ALA A 98 17.81 15.53 0.78
N ALA A 99 18.19 16.64 0.13
CA ALA A 99 17.30 17.76 -0.13
C ALA A 99 16.12 17.35 -1.02
N ALA A 100 16.37 16.67 -2.15
CA ALA A 100 15.31 16.21 -3.04
C ALA A 100 14.34 15.27 -2.31
N ALA A 101 14.84 14.31 -1.53
CA ALA A 101 14.00 13.41 -0.74
C ALA A 101 13.16 14.17 0.29
N HIS A 102 13.77 15.13 1.00
CA HIS A 102 13.09 15.94 2.00
C HIS A 102 11.97 16.80 1.41
N PHE A 103 12.23 17.51 0.32
CA PHE A 103 11.26 18.44 -0.27
C PHE A 103 10.18 17.74 -1.11
N SER A 104 10.52 16.65 -1.80
CA SER A 104 9.56 15.91 -2.63
C SER A 104 8.81 14.82 -1.87
N GLY A 105 9.33 14.36 -0.73
CA GLY A 105 8.84 13.16 -0.04
C GLY A 105 9.22 11.84 -0.73
N ILE A 106 9.94 11.88 -1.85
CA ILE A 106 10.41 10.68 -2.56
C ILE A 106 11.54 10.03 -1.75
N SER A 107 11.51 8.70 -1.63
CA SER A 107 12.57 7.97 -0.92
C SER A 107 13.95 8.24 -1.53
N SER A 108 14.93 8.54 -0.68
CA SER A 108 16.33 8.72 -1.08
C SER A 108 16.90 7.53 -1.87
N LYS A 109 16.41 6.31 -1.60
CA LYS A 109 16.75 5.10 -2.36
C LYS A 109 16.34 5.19 -3.84
N ILE A 110 15.14 5.72 -4.12
CA ILE A 110 14.61 5.85 -5.50
C ILE A 110 15.46 6.85 -6.26
N ILE A 111 15.77 7.98 -5.62
CA ILE A 111 16.59 9.05 -6.22
C ILE A 111 18.00 8.52 -6.53
N CYS A 112 18.65 7.85 -5.58
CA CYS A 112 19.96 7.23 -5.83
C CYS A 112 19.92 6.23 -7.00
N TYR A 113 18.90 5.37 -7.04
CA TYR A 113 18.79 4.36 -8.10
C TYR A 113 18.61 5.01 -9.48
N GLY A 114 17.79 6.05 -9.60
CA GLY A 114 17.63 6.79 -10.85
C GLY A 114 18.90 7.52 -11.30
N LEU A 115 19.68 8.07 -10.36
CA LEU A 115 20.97 8.67 -10.71
C LEU A 115 21.98 7.65 -11.27
N GLU A 116 21.91 6.40 -10.83
CA GLU A 116 22.78 5.31 -11.29
C GLU A 116 22.28 4.64 -12.58
N HIS A 117 20.98 4.72 -12.88
CA HIS A 117 20.33 3.98 -13.97
C HIS A 117 19.48 4.92 -14.85
N ARG A 118 20.02 5.32 -16.00
CA ARG A 118 19.39 6.28 -16.91
C ARG A 118 17.98 5.86 -17.37
N ASP A 119 17.82 4.61 -17.80
CA ASP A 119 16.52 4.13 -18.32
C ASP A 119 15.43 4.12 -17.23
N PHE A 120 15.82 3.84 -15.97
CA PHE A 120 14.90 3.93 -14.85
C PHE A 120 14.50 5.38 -14.56
N LEU A 121 15.44 6.32 -14.62
CA LEU A 121 15.17 7.73 -14.39
C LEU A 121 14.29 8.32 -15.48
N ASP A 122 14.51 7.94 -16.73
CA ASP A 122 13.71 8.37 -17.87
C ASP A 122 12.25 7.92 -17.74
N CYS A 123 12.05 6.63 -17.49
CA CYS A 123 10.74 6.06 -17.18
C CYS A 123 10.09 6.76 -15.99
N LEU A 124 10.83 7.00 -14.91
CA LEU A 124 10.30 7.68 -13.73
C LEU A 124 9.85 9.11 -14.05
N ASN A 125 10.63 9.88 -14.84
CA ASN A 125 10.26 11.23 -15.21
C ASN A 125 8.97 11.25 -16.06
N TYR A 126 8.86 10.33 -17.03
CA TYR A 126 7.67 10.22 -17.85
C TYR A 126 6.43 9.88 -17.02
N PHE A 127 6.52 8.83 -16.19
CA PHE A 127 5.40 8.35 -15.39
C PHE A 127 5.06 9.25 -14.20
N MET A 128 5.97 10.11 -13.74
CA MET A 128 5.70 11.05 -12.64
C MET A 128 5.22 12.41 -13.14
N ASP A 129 5.19 12.64 -14.45
CA ASP A 129 4.56 13.82 -15.02
C ASP A 129 3.04 13.76 -14.78
N PRO A 130 2.44 14.76 -14.12
CA PRO A 130 1.00 14.80 -13.88
C PRO A 130 0.18 14.73 -15.17
N GLU A 131 0.66 15.25 -16.30
CA GLU A 131 -0.06 15.19 -17.57
C GLU A 131 -0.19 13.74 -18.08
N ASN A 132 0.80 12.90 -17.77
CA ASN A 132 0.86 11.52 -18.24
C ASN A 132 0.10 10.56 -17.31
N CYS A 133 0.21 10.74 -15.99
CA CYS A 133 -0.24 9.71 -15.04
C CYS A 133 -1.34 10.14 -14.07
N SER A 134 -1.68 11.43 -13.97
CA SER A 134 -2.65 11.90 -12.97
C SER A 134 -4.04 11.29 -13.19
N SER A 135 -4.45 11.11 -14.44
CA SER A 135 -5.70 10.45 -14.82
C SER A 135 -5.73 9.00 -14.34
N LEU A 136 -4.58 8.32 -14.35
CA LEU A 136 -4.43 6.95 -13.89
C LEU A 136 -4.54 6.89 -12.36
N PHE A 137 -3.77 7.71 -11.64
CA PHE A 137 -3.71 7.65 -10.18
C PHE A 137 -4.98 8.18 -9.49
N ASN A 138 -5.65 9.19 -10.04
CA ASN A 138 -6.94 9.66 -9.53
C ASN A 138 -8.04 8.59 -9.59
N ASN A 139 -7.92 7.61 -10.50
CA ASN A 139 -8.80 6.45 -10.57
C ASN A 139 -8.33 5.27 -9.65
N VAL A 140 -7.07 5.27 -9.19
CA VAL A 140 -6.45 4.19 -8.42
C VAL A 140 -6.44 4.43 -6.91
N THR A 141 -6.36 5.69 -6.46
CA THR A 141 -6.43 6.07 -5.03
C THR A 141 -7.83 5.90 -4.40
N LEU A 142 -8.62 4.97 -4.94
CA LEU A 142 -9.60 4.15 -4.23
C LEU A 142 -8.94 3.17 -3.21
N SER A 143 -7.74 3.45 -2.71
CA SER A 143 -7.05 2.59 -1.72
C SER A 143 -7.76 2.56 -0.35
N TYR A 144 -8.66 3.50 -0.07
CA TYR A 144 -9.59 3.41 1.07
C TYR A 144 -10.89 2.63 0.74
N TRP A 145 -11.17 2.38 -0.53
CA TRP A 145 -12.53 2.09 -1.01
C TRP A 145 -12.84 0.59 -1.12
N LYS A 146 -11.81 -0.26 -1.23
CA LYS A 146 -11.97 -1.73 -1.37
C LYS A 146 -11.72 -2.51 -0.08
N ALA A 147 -10.94 -1.96 0.86
CA ALA A 147 -10.71 -2.59 2.16
C ALA A 147 -11.94 -2.53 3.10
N PHE A 148 -12.90 -1.63 2.82
CA PHE A 148 -14.07 -1.32 3.66
C PHE A 148 -15.33 -2.13 3.31
N MET A 149 -15.57 -2.45 2.03
CA MET A 149 -16.84 -3.07 1.59
C MET A 149 -16.87 -4.62 1.66
N ILE A 150 -15.71 -5.28 1.56
CA ILE A 150 -15.66 -6.75 1.32
C ILE A 150 -15.67 -7.59 2.61
N SER A 151 -15.42 -7.01 3.79
CA SER A 151 -15.27 -7.82 5.01
C SER A 151 -16.55 -8.09 5.82
N GLN A 152 -17.72 -7.47 5.57
CA GLN A 152 -18.85 -7.55 6.53
C GLN A 152 -20.27 -7.94 6.07
N GLU A 153 -20.73 -7.77 4.83
CA GLU A 153 -22.20 -7.75 4.63
C GLU A 153 -22.91 -9.08 4.27
N LEU A 154 -22.23 -10.11 3.76
CA LEU A 154 -22.89 -11.35 3.26
C LEU A 154 -22.64 -12.58 4.15
N SER A 155 -22.87 -12.47 5.46
CA SER A 155 -22.74 -13.56 6.44
C SER A 155 -23.98 -14.46 6.53
N GLU A 156 -25.13 -14.04 6.00
CA GLU A 156 -26.40 -14.73 6.20
C GLU A 156 -26.71 -15.80 5.14
N ILE A 157 -25.94 -15.82 4.03
CA ILE A 157 -26.00 -16.83 2.98
C ILE A 157 -24.69 -17.61 2.92
N GLU A 158 -24.79 -18.94 2.88
CA GLU A 158 -23.64 -19.84 2.94
C GLU A 158 -23.19 -20.32 1.56
N LYS A 159 -21.94 -20.77 1.47
CA LYS A 159 -21.44 -21.49 0.29
C LYS A 159 -22.01 -22.90 0.29
N PRO A 160 -22.44 -23.46 -0.87
CA PRO A 160 -22.18 -23.02 -2.24
C PRO A 160 -23.24 -22.09 -2.84
N PHE A 161 -24.36 -21.85 -2.15
CA PHE A 161 -25.47 -21.06 -2.69
C PHE A 161 -25.07 -19.62 -3.01
N LYS A 162 -24.27 -19.00 -2.14
CA LYS A 162 -23.70 -17.66 -2.37
C LYS A 162 -23.00 -17.51 -3.73
N ASP A 163 -22.20 -18.51 -4.11
CA ASP A 163 -21.45 -18.50 -5.37
C ASP A 163 -22.39 -18.67 -6.58
N LYS A 164 -23.47 -19.46 -6.42
CA LYS A 164 -24.52 -19.62 -7.45
C LYS A 164 -25.28 -18.32 -7.70
N VAL A 165 -25.64 -17.57 -6.65
CA VAL A 165 -26.33 -16.27 -6.79
C VAL A 165 -25.39 -15.22 -7.40
N PHE A 166 -24.10 -15.24 -7.06
CA PHE A 166 -23.10 -14.37 -7.69
C PHE A 166 -22.96 -14.60 -9.20
N ASN A 167 -22.94 -15.88 -9.62
CA ASN A 167 -22.88 -16.22 -11.04
C ASN A 167 -24.14 -15.75 -11.80
N ILE A 168 -25.33 -15.91 -11.19
CA ILE A 168 -26.59 -15.40 -11.78
C ILE A 168 -26.54 -13.87 -11.92
N PHE A 169 -26.03 -13.16 -10.91
CA PHE A 169 -25.85 -11.70 -11.00
C PHE A 169 -24.85 -11.30 -12.09
N SER A 170 -23.77 -12.08 -12.25
CA SER A 170 -22.78 -11.85 -13.30
C SER A 170 -23.38 -12.05 -14.70
N GLU A 171 -24.22 -13.07 -14.89
CA GLU A 171 -24.99 -13.26 -16.13
C GLU A 171 -25.93 -12.07 -16.40
N PHE A 172 -26.62 -11.59 -15.37
CA PHE A 172 -27.52 -10.44 -15.47
C PHE A 172 -26.79 -9.17 -15.93
N CYS A 173 -25.62 -8.87 -15.35
CA CYS A 173 -24.79 -7.74 -15.77
C CYS A 173 -24.23 -7.88 -17.20
N ALA A 174 -24.09 -9.10 -17.73
CA ALA A 174 -23.62 -9.31 -19.10
C ALA A 174 -24.70 -8.95 -20.15
N VAL A 175 -25.98 -9.02 -19.78
CA VAL A 175 -27.11 -8.79 -20.69
C VAL A 175 -27.76 -7.42 -20.51
N MET A 176 -27.57 -6.74 -19.38
CA MET A 176 -28.15 -5.42 -19.09
C MET A 176 -27.09 -4.30 -19.09
N PRO A 177 -27.32 -3.16 -19.79
CA PRO A 177 -26.46 -1.99 -19.69
C PRO A 177 -26.44 -1.44 -18.25
N TYR A 178 -25.25 -1.12 -17.73
CA TYR A 178 -25.05 -0.66 -16.34
C TYR A 178 -25.93 0.52 -15.91
N ASP A 179 -26.33 1.39 -16.84
CA ASP A 179 -27.12 2.59 -16.56
C ASP A 179 -28.64 2.32 -16.44
N LYS A 180 -29.06 1.04 -16.56
CA LYS A 180 -30.46 0.60 -16.53
C LYS A 180 -30.70 -0.59 -15.59
N ILE A 181 -29.73 -0.88 -14.72
CA ILE A 181 -29.84 -1.99 -13.77
C ILE A 181 -30.65 -1.51 -12.55
N GLU A 182 -31.95 -1.83 -12.49
CA GLU A 182 -32.74 -1.69 -11.27
C GLU A 182 -32.89 -3.04 -10.55
N ILE A 183 -33.29 -2.97 -9.28
CA ILE A 183 -33.46 -4.16 -8.44
C ILE A 183 -34.65 -5.01 -8.87
N GLU A 184 -35.65 -4.38 -9.48
CA GLU A 184 -36.84 -5.02 -10.02
C GLU A 184 -36.48 -6.00 -11.14
N GLU A 185 -35.67 -5.60 -12.13
CA GLU A 185 -35.28 -6.51 -13.22
C GLU A 185 -34.35 -7.62 -12.70
N TYR A 186 -33.49 -7.33 -11.72
CA TYR A 186 -32.69 -8.38 -11.08
C TYR A 186 -33.57 -9.38 -10.31
N THR A 187 -34.62 -8.91 -9.66
CA THR A 187 -35.57 -9.76 -8.94
C THR A 187 -36.31 -10.68 -9.92
N GLU A 188 -36.77 -10.15 -11.05
CA GLU A 188 -37.38 -10.95 -12.12
C GLU A 188 -36.41 -11.98 -12.70
N PHE A 189 -35.16 -11.58 -12.95
CA PHE A 189 -34.11 -12.46 -13.44
C PHE A 189 -33.78 -13.59 -12.45
N LEU A 190 -33.76 -13.29 -11.15
CA LEU A 190 -33.63 -14.30 -10.10
C LEU A 190 -34.81 -15.28 -10.11
N MET A 191 -36.05 -14.80 -10.30
CA MET A 191 -37.21 -15.69 -10.37
C MET A 191 -37.18 -16.61 -11.59
N GLU A 192 -36.64 -16.15 -12.72
CA GLU A 192 -36.44 -16.97 -13.92
C GLU A 192 -35.39 -18.07 -13.70
N LYS A 193 -34.24 -17.70 -13.12
CA LYS A 193 -33.08 -18.60 -12.93
C LYS A 193 -33.20 -19.50 -11.70
N LEU A 194 -33.99 -19.11 -10.71
CA LEU A 194 -34.24 -19.84 -9.46
C LEU A 194 -35.75 -20.07 -9.26
N PRO A 195 -36.43 -20.85 -10.12
CA PRO A 195 -37.85 -21.11 -9.97
C PRO A 195 -38.15 -21.88 -8.67
N GLU A 196 -39.38 -21.81 -8.15
CA GLU A 196 -39.76 -22.40 -6.86
C GLU A 196 -39.44 -23.91 -6.77
N ASN A 197 -39.59 -24.64 -7.88
CA ASN A 197 -39.29 -26.07 -7.98
C ASN A 197 -37.79 -26.42 -7.91
N SER A 198 -36.91 -25.42 -8.04
CA SER A 198 -35.47 -25.58 -7.88
C SER A 198 -35.05 -25.68 -6.40
N PHE A 199 -35.94 -25.32 -5.47
CA PHE A 199 -35.68 -25.36 -4.03
C PHE A 199 -36.22 -26.63 -3.38
N SER A 200 -35.53 -27.07 -2.33
CA SER A 200 -35.91 -28.20 -1.51
C SER A 200 -35.74 -27.88 -0.03
N VAL A 201 -36.76 -28.21 0.76
CA VAL A 201 -36.80 -27.96 2.20
C VAL A 201 -36.02 -29.03 2.98
N SER A 202 -36.00 -30.28 2.48
CA SER A 202 -35.48 -31.44 3.18
C SER A 202 -34.24 -32.08 2.55
N ALA A 203 -33.91 -31.73 1.31
CA ALA A 203 -32.79 -32.33 0.58
C ALA A 203 -31.55 -31.45 0.63
N LYS A 204 -30.37 -32.08 0.55
CA LYS A 204 -29.08 -31.38 0.42
C LYS A 204 -28.96 -30.73 -0.96
N CYS A 205 -28.14 -29.69 -1.05
CA CYS A 205 -27.77 -29.08 -2.33
C CYS A 205 -27.19 -30.11 -3.32
N SER A 206 -27.69 -30.08 -4.56
CA SER A 206 -27.16 -30.77 -5.73
C SER A 206 -27.18 -29.82 -6.94
N ASP A 207 -26.60 -30.23 -8.06
CA ASP A 207 -26.50 -29.37 -9.26
C ASP A 207 -27.87 -28.83 -9.71
N ASN A 208 -28.93 -29.65 -9.58
CA ASN A 208 -30.28 -29.32 -10.03
C ASN A 208 -31.25 -28.91 -8.91
N LYS A 209 -30.89 -29.06 -7.63
CA LYS A 209 -31.78 -28.71 -6.49
C LYS A 209 -31.02 -28.01 -5.36
N ILE A 210 -31.57 -26.90 -4.89
CA ILE A 210 -31.00 -26.08 -3.82
C ILE A 210 -31.63 -26.50 -2.50
N GLY A 211 -30.80 -26.99 -1.57
CA GLY A 211 -31.21 -27.30 -0.21
C GLY A 211 -31.25 -26.04 0.65
N LEU A 212 -32.44 -25.57 1.03
CA LEU A 212 -32.61 -24.32 1.78
C LEU A 212 -31.93 -24.37 3.16
N LYS A 213 -31.90 -25.54 3.79
CA LYS A 213 -31.30 -25.75 5.11
C LYS A 213 -29.77 -25.58 5.12
N ASP A 214 -29.13 -25.90 4.01
CA ASP A 214 -27.67 -25.81 3.85
C ASP A 214 -27.24 -24.49 3.18
N SER A 215 -28.21 -23.69 2.72
CA SER A 215 -27.95 -22.46 1.94
C SER A 215 -28.12 -21.18 2.75
N LEU A 216 -28.78 -21.28 3.91
CA LEU A 216 -29.19 -20.15 4.74
C LEU A 216 -28.72 -20.34 6.17
N SER A 217 -28.42 -19.22 6.84
CA SER A 217 -28.26 -19.21 8.28
C SER A 217 -29.51 -19.79 8.98
N PHE A 218 -29.32 -20.39 10.15
CA PHE A 218 -30.41 -21.01 10.91
C PHE A 218 -31.61 -20.08 11.11
N ILE A 219 -31.34 -18.79 11.35
CA ILE A 219 -32.36 -17.75 11.57
C ILE A 219 -33.18 -17.54 10.28
N LYS A 220 -32.50 -17.32 9.15
CA LYS A 220 -33.16 -17.08 7.85
C LYS A 220 -33.89 -18.31 7.33
N TYR A 221 -33.36 -19.51 7.56
CA TYR A 221 -34.07 -20.75 7.21
C TYR A 221 -35.43 -20.85 7.93
N ARG A 222 -35.48 -20.53 9.23
CA ARG A 222 -36.74 -20.54 10.01
C ARG A 222 -37.72 -19.45 9.57
N GLU A 223 -37.21 -18.30 9.17
CA GLU A 223 -38.01 -17.16 8.69
C GLU A 223 -38.75 -17.50 7.39
N TYR A 224 -38.05 -18.08 6.41
CA TYR A 224 -38.60 -18.36 5.08
C TYR A 224 -39.17 -19.78 4.91
N VAL A 225 -38.92 -20.68 5.86
CA VAL A 225 -39.50 -22.04 5.89
C VAL A 225 -40.22 -22.34 7.22
N PRO A 226 -41.24 -21.55 7.61
CA PRO A 226 -42.05 -21.87 8.78
C PRO A 226 -42.88 -23.13 8.52
N ASN A 227 -42.89 -24.08 9.47
CA ASN A 227 -43.70 -25.30 9.40
C ASN A 227 -43.54 -26.10 8.10
N SER A 228 -42.31 -26.16 7.56
CA SER A 228 -41.99 -26.86 6.31
C SER A 228 -42.65 -26.27 5.05
N ARG A 229 -43.23 -25.06 5.14
CA ARG A 229 -43.79 -24.34 4.00
C ARG A 229 -42.81 -23.24 3.57
N PHE A 230 -42.32 -23.33 2.33
CA PHE A 230 -41.41 -22.35 1.78
C PHE A 230 -42.15 -21.10 1.28
N LYS A 231 -41.71 -19.93 1.74
CA LYS A 231 -42.22 -18.62 1.32
C LYS A 231 -41.40 -18.08 0.15
N TYR A 232 -41.54 -18.68 -1.03
CA TYR A 232 -40.71 -18.41 -2.20
C TYR A 232 -40.60 -16.93 -2.58
N ARG A 233 -41.73 -16.23 -2.75
CA ARG A 233 -41.71 -14.80 -3.17
C ARG A 233 -41.05 -13.89 -2.15
N GLU A 234 -41.31 -14.10 -0.85
CA GLU A 234 -40.67 -13.33 0.23
C GLU A 234 -39.15 -13.59 0.25
N PHE A 235 -38.75 -14.84 0.03
CA PHE A 235 -37.36 -15.24 -0.02
C PHE A 235 -36.60 -14.63 -1.20
N ILE A 236 -37.15 -14.68 -2.42
CA ILE A 236 -36.49 -14.12 -3.60
C ILE A 236 -36.36 -12.60 -3.48
N ASN A 237 -37.39 -11.90 -2.98
CA ASN A 237 -37.29 -10.47 -2.74
C ASN A 237 -36.21 -10.13 -1.70
N TYR A 238 -36.13 -10.90 -0.61
CA TYR A 238 -35.05 -10.76 0.35
C TYR A 238 -33.68 -10.99 -0.29
N LEU A 239 -33.54 -12.07 -1.07
CA LEU A 239 -32.29 -12.43 -1.73
C LEU A 239 -31.83 -11.34 -2.70
N ALA A 240 -32.76 -10.78 -3.49
CA ALA A 240 -32.48 -9.67 -4.39
C ALA A 240 -31.96 -8.46 -3.60
N ASN A 241 -32.70 -8.01 -2.58
CA ASN A 241 -32.30 -6.87 -1.75
C ASN A 241 -30.95 -7.08 -1.04
N TYR A 242 -30.72 -8.29 -0.53
CA TYR A 242 -29.51 -8.61 0.22
C TYR A 242 -28.27 -8.73 -0.67
N THR A 243 -28.43 -9.15 -1.93
CA THR A 243 -27.30 -9.44 -2.83
C THR A 243 -27.04 -8.39 -3.90
N PHE A 244 -28.05 -7.62 -4.29
CA PHE A 244 -27.97 -6.70 -5.42
C PHE A 244 -26.85 -5.68 -5.27
N LYS A 245 -26.86 -4.88 -4.19
CA LYS A 245 -25.87 -3.82 -3.98
C LYS A 245 -24.44 -4.37 -3.83
N PRO A 246 -24.16 -5.37 -2.97
CA PRO A 246 -22.83 -5.95 -2.88
C PRO A 246 -22.31 -6.50 -4.21
N PHE A 247 -23.16 -7.17 -4.99
CA PHE A 247 -22.73 -7.74 -6.27
C PHE A 247 -22.60 -6.70 -7.38
N PHE A 248 -23.48 -5.69 -7.41
CA PHE A 248 -23.37 -4.54 -8.31
C PHE A 248 -22.06 -3.79 -8.10
N ASP A 249 -21.71 -3.55 -6.83
CA ASP A 249 -20.44 -2.91 -6.47
C ASP A 249 -19.25 -3.77 -6.92
N ILE A 250 -19.29 -5.10 -6.74
CA ILE A 250 -18.23 -6.01 -7.24
C ILE A 250 -18.11 -5.96 -8.76
N ALA A 251 -19.22 -6.02 -9.50
CA ALA A 251 -19.21 -5.99 -10.96
C ALA A 251 -18.66 -4.65 -11.49
N LYS A 252 -19.07 -3.53 -10.87
CA LYS A 252 -18.54 -2.20 -11.15
C LYS A 252 -17.04 -2.12 -10.87
N LEU A 253 -16.56 -2.78 -9.80
CA LEU A 253 -15.15 -2.84 -9.46
C LEU A 253 -14.31 -3.62 -10.48
N GLU A 254 -14.82 -4.72 -11.03
CA GLU A 254 -14.13 -5.46 -12.10
C GLU A 254 -14.03 -4.64 -13.38
N LEU A 255 -15.09 -3.93 -13.76
CA LEU A 255 -15.06 -3.01 -14.90
C LEU A 255 -14.01 -1.89 -14.72
N GLN A 256 -13.89 -1.35 -13.51
CA GLN A 256 -12.88 -0.32 -13.21
C GLN A 256 -11.45 -0.88 -13.22
N LYS A 257 -11.24 -2.14 -12.77
CA LYS A 257 -9.93 -2.81 -12.88
C LYS A 257 -9.52 -2.99 -14.34
N ASP A 258 -10.42 -3.44 -15.20
CA ASP A 258 -10.14 -3.62 -16.63
C ASP A 258 -9.81 -2.29 -17.32
N LYS A 259 -10.59 -1.23 -17.03
CA LYS A 259 -10.29 0.13 -17.49
C LYS A 259 -8.93 0.62 -17.01
N LEU A 260 -8.58 0.35 -15.75
CA LEU A 260 -7.30 0.71 -15.19
C LEU A 260 -6.15 -0.03 -15.86
N ALA A 261 -6.28 -1.35 -16.06
CA ALA A 261 -5.28 -2.16 -16.72
C ALA A 261 -5.03 -1.67 -18.15
N LYS A 262 -6.10 -1.39 -18.90
CA LYS A 262 -6.03 -0.79 -20.24
C LYS A 262 -5.36 0.58 -20.22
N GLY A 263 -5.68 1.42 -19.22
CA GLY A 263 -5.04 2.72 -19.03
C GLY A 263 -3.54 2.61 -18.77
N PHE A 264 -3.11 1.67 -17.92
CA PHE A 264 -1.69 1.40 -17.69
C PHE A 264 -0.97 0.92 -18.95
N ILE A 265 -1.57 -0.01 -19.70
CA ILE A 265 -1.00 -0.53 -20.95
C ILE A 265 -0.84 0.60 -21.97
N ALA A 266 -1.90 1.38 -22.20
CA ALA A 266 -1.88 2.49 -23.15
C ALA A 266 -0.83 3.54 -22.79
N LEU A 267 -0.69 3.87 -21.51
CA LEU A 267 0.35 4.80 -21.04
C LEU A 267 1.76 4.25 -21.29
N PHE A 268 1.96 2.95 -21.10
CA PHE A 268 3.24 2.29 -21.35
C PHE A 268 3.58 2.22 -22.84
N GLU A 269 2.58 1.97 -23.69
CA GLU A 269 2.73 2.02 -25.16
C GLU A 269 3.07 3.43 -25.63
N GLN A 270 2.44 4.46 -25.05
CA GLN A 270 2.73 5.86 -25.35
C GLN A 270 4.16 6.22 -24.97
N TYR A 271 4.60 5.85 -23.76
CA TYR A 271 5.99 6.03 -23.31
C TYR A 271 7.00 5.41 -24.29
N LEU A 272 6.76 4.17 -24.73
CA LEU A 272 7.66 3.49 -25.67
C LEU A 272 7.65 4.12 -27.06
N SER A 273 6.52 4.70 -27.48
CA SER A 273 6.40 5.39 -28.77
C SER A 273 7.06 6.76 -28.77
N ASP A 274 7.07 7.45 -27.62
CA ASP A 274 7.71 8.76 -27.45
C ASP A 274 9.25 8.66 -27.41
N ILE A 275 9.80 7.44 -27.28
CA ILE A 275 11.24 7.15 -27.25
C ILE A 275 11.81 6.82 -28.65
N GLU A 276 10.97 6.45 -29.63
CA GLU A 276 11.37 6.20 -31.03
C GLU A 276 11.61 7.49 -31.83
#